data_AF-A0A3N5ANH1-F1
#
_entry.id   AF-A0A3N5ANH1-F1
#
_cell.length_a   1.000
_cell.length_b   1.000
_cell.length_c   1.000
_cell.angle_alpha   90.00
_cell.angle_beta   90.00
_cell.angle_gamma   90.00
#
_symmetry.space_group_name_H-M   'P 1'
#
loop_
_entity.id
_entity.type
_entity.pdbx_description
1 polymer ?
#
loop_
_entity_poly.entity_id
_entity_poly.type
_entity_poly.pdbx_seq_one_letter_code
_entity_poly.pdbx_strand_id
1 'polypeptide(L)'
;MTEKSFWSRLFDFSFSSFVTLKIIPVLYGLWIAIGVIVALGMLTGGVGIMRFGYGWSGSSFFLSLIWAVVFFFLWVIGGRVWMETIIVLFRIAENTSALVRASRGGQPESSEGVKDTLL
;
A
#
# COMPACT_ATOMS: atom_id res chain seq x y z
N MET A 1 -1.51 0.69 30.30
CA MET A 1 -0.93 0.18 29.04
C MET A 1 -0.83 1.37 28.09
N THR A 2 0.38 1.87 27.83
CA THR A 2 0.60 2.98 26.89
C THR A 2 0.37 2.47 25.48
N GLU A 3 -0.73 2.89 24.85
CA GLU A 3 -0.94 2.60 23.44
C GLU A 3 0.25 3.15 22.64
N LYS A 4 0.94 2.28 21.89
CA LYS A 4 1.98 2.74 20.96
C LYS A 4 1.34 3.69 19.95
N SER A 5 1.81 4.94 19.95
CA SER A 5 1.37 5.98 19.02
C SER A 5 1.57 5.53 17.56
N PHE A 6 0.69 5.96 16.65
CA PHE A 6 0.71 5.61 15.22
C PHE A 6 2.09 5.77 14.57
N TRP A 7 2.80 6.84 14.93
CA TRP A 7 4.17 7.12 14.50
C TRP A 7 5.18 6.08 14.98
N SER A 8 5.04 5.60 16.21
CA SER A 8 5.92 4.56 16.75
C SER A 8 5.72 3.21 16.07
N ARG A 9 4.52 2.95 15.53
CA ARG A 9 4.24 1.76 14.70
C ARG A 9 4.69 1.92 13.25
N LEU A 10 4.68 3.15 12.71
CA LEU A 10 5.15 3.46 11.35
C LEU A 10 6.68 3.32 11.21
N PHE A 11 7.43 3.66 12.27
CA PHE A 11 8.89 3.49 12.34
C PHE A 11 9.32 2.18 13.02
N ASP A 12 8.40 1.22 13.23
CA ASP A 12 8.73 -0.10 13.75
C ASP A 12 9.27 -0.99 12.60
N PHE A 13 10.58 -0.86 12.33
CA PHE A 13 11.29 -1.62 11.29
C PHE A 13 11.34 -3.14 11.56
N SER A 14 10.79 -3.61 12.69
CA SER A 14 10.73 -5.04 13.01
C SER A 14 9.71 -5.81 12.18
N PHE A 15 8.77 -5.16 11.48
CA PHE A 15 7.70 -5.78 10.67
C PHE A 15 6.95 -6.96 11.35
N SER A 16 7.02 -7.08 12.68
CA SER A 16 6.52 -8.24 13.43
C SER A 16 4.98 -8.30 13.51
N SER A 17 4.29 -7.24 13.10
CA SER A 17 2.83 -7.22 12.99
C SER A 17 2.40 -6.59 11.67
N PHE A 18 1.39 -7.17 11.04
CA PHE A 18 0.79 -6.73 9.78
C PHE A 18 0.05 -5.39 9.93
N VAL A 19 0.75 -4.31 10.26
CA VAL A 19 0.19 -2.93 10.33
C VAL A 19 0.01 -2.36 8.91
N THR A 20 0.52 -3.04 7.89
CA THR A 20 0.62 -2.51 6.53
C THR A 20 -0.73 -2.07 5.96
N LEU A 21 -1.82 -2.81 6.22
CA LEU A 21 -3.16 -2.44 5.74
C LEU A 21 -3.65 -1.07 6.26
N LYS A 22 -3.24 -0.66 7.47
CA LYS A 22 -3.60 0.63 8.06
C LYS A 22 -2.75 1.79 7.50
N ILE A 23 -1.56 1.49 6.98
CA ILE A 23 -0.59 2.47 6.50
C ILE A 23 -0.80 2.77 5.00
N ILE A 24 -1.41 1.85 4.24
CA ILE A 24 -1.63 1.99 2.79
C ILE A 24 -2.35 3.31 2.40
N PRO A 25 -3.38 3.80 3.11
CA PRO A 25 -3.98 5.10 2.79
C PRO A 25 -3.00 6.28 2.90
N VAL A 26 -2.08 6.23 3.88
CA VAL A 26 -1.03 7.24 4.06
C VAL A 26 0.01 7.15 2.95
N LEU A 27 0.42 5.93 2.58
CA LEU A 27 1.34 5.72 1.46
C LEU A 27 0.74 6.17 0.13
N TYR A 28 -0.56 5.95 -0.08
CA TYR A 28 -1.25 6.47 -1.26
C TYR A 28 -1.31 8.00 -1.24
N GLY A 29 -1.59 8.62 -0.09
CA GLY A 29 -1.51 10.08 0.05
C GLY A 29 -0.13 10.63 -0.32
N LEU A 30 0.94 10.00 0.17
CA LEU A 30 2.32 10.36 -0.18
C LEU A 30 2.61 10.15 -1.66
N TRP A 31 2.14 9.05 -2.26
CA TRP A 31 2.25 8.79 -3.69
C TRP A 31 1.61 9.90 -4.51
N ILE A 32 0.41 10.33 -4.16
CA ILE A 32 -0.27 11.45 -4.83
C ILE A 32 0.49 12.76 -4.65
N ALA A 33 0.99 13.06 -3.44
CA ALA A 33 1.76 14.27 -3.18
C ALA A 33 3.02 14.34 -4.07
N ILE A 34 3.74 13.21 -4.21
CA ILE A 34 4.89 13.10 -5.12
C ILE A 34 4.44 13.34 -6.57
N GLY A 35 3.34 12.72 -7.00
CA GLY A 35 2.79 12.91 -8.34
C GLY A 35 2.47 14.37 -8.67
N VAL A 36 1.88 15.11 -7.71
CA VAL A 36 1.61 16.54 -7.85
C VAL A 36 2.90 17.34 -7.98
N ILE A 37 3.89 17.10 -7.11
CA ILE A 37 5.17 17.82 -7.14
C ILE A 37 5.89 17.59 -8.48
N VAL A 38 5.91 16.36 -8.97
CA VAL A 38 6.51 16.02 -10.26
C VAL A 38 5.76 16.69 -11.41
N ALA A 39 4.42 16.62 -11.42
CA ALA A 39 3.60 17.25 -12.45
C ALA A 39 3.78 18.78 -12.50
N LEU A 40 3.83 19.45 -11.35
CA LEU A 40 4.11 20.89 -11.26
C LEU A 40 5.54 21.22 -11.71
N GLY A 41 6.49 20.35 -11.37
CA GLY A 41 7.89 20.46 -11.78
C GLY A 41 8.12 20.32 -13.28
N MET A 42 7.27 19.57 -13.98
CA MET A 42 7.26 19.48 -15.45
C MET A 42 6.90 20.82 -16.09
N LEU A 43 6.02 21.62 -15.47
CA LEU A 43 5.57 22.91 -16.00
C LEU A 43 6.65 23.99 -15.89
N THR A 44 7.47 23.95 -14.85
CA THR A 44 8.53 24.96 -14.61
C THR A 44 9.87 24.60 -15.24
N GLY A 45 9.98 23.43 -15.88
CA GLY A 45 11.22 22.91 -16.47
C GLY A 45 12.31 22.57 -15.43
N GLY A 46 11.98 22.62 -14.13
CA GLY A 46 12.94 22.57 -13.02
C GLY A 46 13.21 21.18 -12.45
N VAL A 47 12.34 20.19 -12.69
CA VAL A 47 12.59 18.83 -12.19
C VAL A 47 13.43 18.07 -13.20
N GLY A 48 14.75 18.12 -13.01
CA GLY A 48 15.78 17.57 -13.91
C GLY A 48 15.71 16.06 -14.20
N ILE A 49 14.71 15.35 -13.68
CA ILE A 49 14.51 13.90 -13.86
C ILE A 49 13.82 13.58 -15.21
N MET A 50 13.05 14.52 -15.76
CA MET A 50 12.44 14.42 -17.09
C MET A 50 12.65 15.73 -17.85
N ARG A 51 13.89 15.99 -18.27
CA ARG A 51 14.13 17.00 -19.31
C ARG A 51 13.70 16.43 -20.65
N PHE A 52 12.40 16.36 -20.89
CA PHE A 52 11.92 16.36 -22.27
C PHE A 52 12.39 17.68 -22.87
N GLY A 53 13.43 17.62 -23.70
CA GLY A 53 14.23 18.75 -24.16
C GLY A 53 13.45 19.74 -25.03
N TYR A 54 12.54 20.49 -24.43
CA TYR A 54 11.77 21.52 -25.09
C TYR A 54 12.16 22.85 -24.48
N GLY A 55 13.02 23.57 -25.20
CA GLY A 55 13.49 24.90 -24.83
C GLY A 55 12.35 25.90 -24.66
N TRP A 56 12.69 27.05 -24.09
CA TRP A 56 11.83 28.17 -23.71
C TRP A 56 11.19 28.90 -24.91
N SER A 57 10.46 28.19 -25.76
CA SER A 57 9.54 28.75 -26.73
C SER A 57 8.11 28.51 -26.23
N GLY A 58 7.21 29.49 -26.42
CA GLY A 58 5.83 29.42 -25.88
C GLY A 58 5.05 28.16 -26.28
N SER A 59 5.41 27.54 -27.41
CA SER A 59 4.87 26.26 -27.90
C SER A 59 5.18 25.07 -26.98
N SER A 60 6.32 25.10 -26.28
CA SER A 60 6.78 24.02 -25.38
C SER A 60 5.97 23.95 -24.08
N PHE A 61 5.44 25.09 -23.62
CA PHE A 61 4.65 25.16 -22.39
C PHE A 61 3.30 24.44 -22.53
N PHE A 62 2.59 24.66 -23.63
CA PHE A 62 1.33 23.96 -23.90
C PHE A 62 1.53 22.46 -24.00
N LEU A 63 2.58 22.01 -24.70
CA LEU A 63 2.91 20.58 -24.79
C LEU A 63 3.21 19.97 -23.41
N SER A 64 3.98 20.67 -22.57
CA SER A 64 4.28 20.26 -21.20
C SER A 64 3.02 20.16 -20.34
N LEU A 65 2.06 21.07 -20.49
CA LEU A 65 0.80 21.03 -19.76
C LEU A 65 -0.02 19.77 -20.10
N ILE A 66 -0.13 19.42 -21.38
CA ILE A 66 -0.82 18.18 -21.80
C ILE A 66 -0.12 16.97 -21.20
N TRP A 67 1.21 16.90 -21.27
CA TRP A 67 1.98 15.79 -20.71
C TRP A 67 1.87 15.69 -19.20
N ALA A 68 1.91 16.81 -18.48
CA ALA A 68 1.77 16.83 -17.03
C ALA A 68 0.41 16.27 -16.58
N VAL A 69 -0.67 16.62 -17.28
CA VAL A 69 -2.02 16.09 -17.02
C VAL A 69 -2.05 14.59 -17.29
N VAL A 70 -1.61 14.14 -18.47
CA VAL A 70 -1.58 12.71 -18.83
C VAL A 70 -0.74 11.91 -17.84
N PHE A 71 0.45 12.40 -17.51
CA PHE A 71 1.34 11.79 -16.53
C PHE A 71 0.66 11.66 -15.17
N PHE A 72 0.03 12.73 -14.66
CA PHE A 72 -0.64 12.70 -13.37
C PHE A 72 -1.75 11.65 -13.32
N PHE A 73 -2.57 11.55 -14.37
CA PHE A 73 -3.60 10.52 -14.45
C PHE A 73 -3.01 9.11 -14.45
N LEU A 74 -1.97 8.86 -15.25
CA LEU A 74 -1.28 7.56 -15.26
C LEU A 74 -0.64 7.24 -13.91
N TRP A 75 -0.06 8.24 -13.24
CA TRP A 75 0.52 8.11 -11.91
C TRP A 75 -0.51 7.73 -10.86
N VAL A 76 -1.69 8.37 -10.88
CA VAL A 76 -2.81 8.06 -9.98
C VAL A 76 -3.30 6.62 -10.22
N ILE A 77 -3.52 6.24 -11.48
CA ILE A 77 -3.99 4.89 -11.84
C ILE A 77 -2.95 3.84 -11.44
N GLY A 78 -1.69 4.06 -11.77
CA GLY A 78 -0.58 3.18 -11.38
C GLY A 78 -0.48 3.03 -9.86
N GLY A 79 -0.64 4.14 -9.13
CA GLY A 79 -0.70 4.13 -7.66
C GLY A 79 -1.86 3.30 -7.13
N ARG A 80 -3.04 3.38 -7.74
CA ARG A 80 -4.21 2.56 -7.35
C ARG A 80 -3.92 1.08 -7.51
N VAL A 81 -3.47 0.67 -8.70
CA VAL A 81 -3.18 -0.73 -9.00
C VAL A 81 -2.08 -1.27 -8.07
N TRP A 82 -1.04 -0.47 -7.83
CA TRP A 82 0.06 -0.84 -6.94
C TRP A 82 -0.42 -1.06 -5.50
N MET A 83 -1.19 -0.12 -4.95
CA MET A 83 -1.72 -0.21 -3.59
C MET A 83 -2.72 -1.37 -3.46
N GLU A 84 -3.59 -1.58 -4.45
CA GLU A 84 -4.51 -2.73 -4.47
C GLU A 84 -3.74 -4.05 -4.45
N THR A 85 -2.68 -4.17 -5.25
CA THR A 85 -1.82 -5.36 -5.27
C THR A 85 -1.23 -5.62 -3.89
N ILE A 86 -0.70 -4.58 -3.24
CA ILE A 86 -0.17 -4.69 -1.87
C ILE A 86 -1.26 -5.12 -0.88
N ILE A 87 -2.44 -4.50 -0.90
CA ILE A 87 -3.57 -4.86 -0.05
C ILE A 87 -3.94 -6.34 -0.25
N VAL A 88 -4.05 -6.79 -1.50
CA VAL A 88 -4.44 -8.17 -1.84
C VAL A 88 -3.42 -9.15 -1.30
N LEU A 89 -2.12 -8.90 -1.47
CA LEU A 89 -1.06 -9.77 -0.94
C LEU A 89 -1.14 -9.89 0.59
N PHE A 90 -1.36 -8.78 1.31
CA PHE A 90 -1.52 -8.81 2.76
C PHE A 90 -2.80 -9.52 3.19
N ARG A 91 -3.92 -9.31 2.51
CA ARG A 91 -5.18 -10.02 2.79
C ARG A 91 -5.05 -11.52 2.58
N ILE A 92 -4.30 -11.97 1.57
CA ILE A 92 -4.02 -13.39 1.33
C ILE A 92 -3.20 -13.97 2.49
N ALA A 93 -2.16 -13.26 2.96
CA ALA A 93 -1.35 -13.69 4.09
C ALA A 93 -2.19 -13.83 5.38
N GLU A 94 -3.06 -12.85 5.66
CA GLU A 94 -3.96 -12.89 6.81
C GLU A 94 -4.94 -14.07 6.72
N ASN A 95 -5.60 -14.25 5.58
CA ASN A 95 -6.55 -15.35 5.36
C ASN A 95 -5.86 -16.73 5.47
N THR A 96 -4.63 -16.86 4.97
CA THR A 96 -3.85 -18.09 5.07
C THR A 96 -3.52 -18.42 6.53
N SER A 97 -3.16 -17.40 7.33
CA SER A 97 -2.90 -17.59 8.77
C SER A 97 -4.16 -18.01 9.54
N ALA A 98 -5.33 -17.47 9.16
CA ALA A 98 -6.62 -17.83 9.74
C ALA A 98 -7.02 -19.26 9.37
N LEU A 99 -6.80 -19.69 8.12
CA LEU A 99 -7.05 -21.06 7.66
C LEU A 99 -6.22 -22.09 8.44
N VAL A 100 -4.94 -21.82 8.71
CA VAL A 100 -4.07 -22.71 9.52
C VAL A 100 -4.53 -22.80 10.97
N ARG A 101 -5.04 -21.71 11.56
CA ARG A 101 -5.62 -21.75 12.91
C ARG A 101 -6.92 -22.54 12.93
N ALA A 102 -7.79 -22.35 11.95
CA ALA A 102 -9.04 -23.07 11.82
C ALA A 102 -8.82 -24.59 11.60
N SER A 103 -7.81 -24.99 10.81
CA SER A 103 -7.50 -26.40 10.60
C SER A 103 -6.93 -27.09 11.86
N ARG A 104 -6.26 -26.34 12.75
CA ARG A 104 -5.76 -26.85 14.03
C ARG A 104 -6.84 -26.90 15.13
N GLY A 105 -7.84 -26.03 15.08
CA GLY A 105 -8.95 -26.00 16.04
C GLY A 105 -10.03 -27.07 15.81
N GLY A 106 -9.93 -27.84 14.72
CA GLY A 106 -10.86 -28.90 14.34
C GLY A 106 -10.52 -30.31 14.82
N GLN A 107 -9.62 -30.45 15.81
CA GLN A 107 -9.33 -31.77 16.42
C GLN A 107 -10.20 -31.92 17.68
N PRO A 108 -11.37 -32.59 17.61
CA PRO A 108 -12.18 -32.82 18.78
C PRO A 108 -11.45 -33.76 19.72
N GLU A 109 -11.37 -33.38 20.99
CA GLU A 109 -10.93 -34.21 22.11
C GLU A 109 -11.97 -35.31 22.40
N SER A 110 -12.27 -36.14 21.41
CA SER A 110 -13.17 -37.27 21.55
C SER A 110 -12.41 -38.52 21.96
N SER A 111 -11.93 -38.57 23.21
CA SER A 111 -11.60 -39.87 23.83
C SER A 111 -11.42 -39.86 25.36
N GLU A 112 -12.03 -38.93 26.11
CA GLU A 112 -11.94 -38.94 27.59
C GLU A 112 -13.25 -39.26 28.34
N GLY A 113 -14.38 -39.43 27.65
CA GLY A 113 -15.71 -39.57 28.29
C GLY A 113 -16.45 -40.89 28.12
N VAL A 114 -15.87 -41.92 27.50
CA VAL A 114 -16.62 -43.18 27.17
C VAL A 114 -16.33 -44.33 28.14
N LYS A 115 -15.36 -44.19 29.05
CA LYS A 115 -15.02 -45.29 29.98
C LYS A 115 -15.95 -45.40 31.20
N ASP A 116 -16.75 -44.39 31.48
CA ASP A 116 -17.55 -44.32 32.71
C ASP A 116 -19.01 -44.77 32.53
N THR A 117 -19.41 -45.20 31.33
CA THR A 117 -20.80 -45.61 31.02
C THR A 117 -20.97 -47.13 30.85
N LEU A 118 -19.94 -47.93 31.17
CA LEU A 118 -19.97 -49.40 31.04
C LEU A 118 -19.81 -50.16 32.36
N LEU A 119 -20.09 -49.52 33.50
CA LEU A 119 -20.31 -50.19 34.79
C LEU A 119 -21.78 -50.07 35.20
#